data_AF-A0A2E0SCY0-F1
#
_entry.id   AF-A0A2E0SCY0-F1
#
_cell.length_a   1.000
_cell.length_b   1.000
_cell.length_c   1.000
_cell.angle_alpha   90.00
_cell.angle_beta   90.00
_cell.angle_gamma   90.00
#
_symmetry.space_group_name_H-M   'P 1'
#
loop_
_entity.id
_entity.type
_entity.pdbx_description
1 polymer ?
#
loop_
_entity_poly.entity_id
_entity_poly.type
_entity_poly.pdbx_seq_one_letter_code
_entity_poly.pdbx_strand_id
1 'polypeptide(L)'
;MGFDRRLFLRAAGIQLALPAFESLGTQTDASNTTTNSKRFVCIASNYGMYPQGFFPVETGSDYQLPSSLTSLEPHREQITIFSNLDHPGVGGGHGCSDTFLNGMELKSSKDTPQQLHTLDEFLGETIGRTNRFSNLRLGAGGFSWSRAGIKLPSEANPVSVYSRLFSEDTPRAKQQIRQFIVDDSSILDVVRQDANQLTRKLGKEDQSKLDQYLTAIREVERKLHRRNQWLDRPKPKINTNVIRGDDQSESIIDLAYPYNIAVMYDLMVLALQTNSTNVISFGHPGGNRLFPFDGISLGYHSLTHHGQRPEIIKELAIIETFYIKQLARFLQSLKDTPDSHGKPLLESTIVLFGSGMGNASTHSSRNLPIMLAGGNFRHGSHHQFQRAGYDGRPLSDLFVTILQRLGVEKEQFATSTGDLNELLI
;
A
#
# COMPACT_ATOMS: atom_id res chain seq x y z
N MET A 1 -33.09 -13.96 -45.07
CA MET A 1 -32.10 -13.28 -45.93
C MET A 1 -30.74 -13.42 -45.26
N GLY A 2 -29.80 -14.11 -45.91
CA GLY A 2 -28.48 -14.39 -45.35
C GLY A 2 -27.58 -13.16 -45.41
N PHE A 3 -27.07 -12.72 -44.27
CA PHE A 3 -26.05 -11.67 -44.22
C PHE A 3 -24.69 -12.25 -44.59
N ASP A 4 -24.04 -11.64 -45.59
CA ASP A 4 -22.77 -12.04 -46.14
C ASP A 4 -21.63 -11.84 -45.12
N ARG A 5 -20.99 -12.94 -44.69
CA ARG A 5 -19.88 -12.95 -43.71
C ARG A 5 -18.70 -12.07 -44.13
N ARG A 6 -18.57 -11.74 -45.42
CA ARG A 6 -17.52 -10.83 -45.91
C ARG A 6 -17.83 -9.35 -45.70
N LEU A 7 -19.09 -8.96 -45.49
CA LEU A 7 -19.44 -7.57 -45.17
C LEU A 7 -19.16 -7.24 -43.69
N PHE A 8 -19.36 -8.22 -42.80
CA PHE A 8 -19.12 -8.05 -41.36
C PHE A 8 -17.63 -7.82 -41.02
N LEU A 9 -16.72 -8.49 -41.73
CA LEU A 9 -15.28 -8.36 -41.49
C LEU A 9 -14.65 -7.07 -42.06
N ARG A 10 -15.36 -6.30 -42.88
CA ARG A 10 -14.89 -4.99 -43.39
C ARG A 10 -15.29 -3.79 -42.53
N ALA A 11 -16.13 -3.99 -41.51
CA ALA A 11 -16.53 -2.94 -40.56
C ALA A 11 -15.64 -2.87 -39.29
N ALA A 12 -14.56 -3.66 -39.21
CA ALA A 12 -13.63 -3.70 -38.07
C ALA A 12 -12.64 -2.50 -38.01
N GLY A 13 -13.00 -1.35 -38.60
CA GLY A 13 -12.10 -0.21 -38.78
C GLY A 13 -12.26 0.95 -37.78
N ILE A 14 -13.35 1.03 -37.02
CA ILE A 14 -13.56 2.11 -36.04
C ILE A 14 -14.29 1.52 -34.82
N GLN A 15 -13.54 1.11 -33.79
CA GLN A 15 -14.12 0.76 -32.50
C GLN A 15 -14.46 2.04 -31.76
N LEU A 16 -15.71 2.49 -31.87
CA LEU A 16 -16.33 3.34 -30.86
C LEU A 16 -16.50 2.46 -29.61
N ALA A 17 -15.80 2.82 -28.52
CA ALA A 17 -16.00 2.19 -27.22
C ALA A 17 -17.44 2.48 -26.75
N LEU A 18 -18.33 1.52 -26.95
CA LEU A 18 -19.69 1.57 -26.41
C LEU A 18 -19.64 1.24 -24.90
N PRO A 19 -20.49 1.89 -24.08
CA PRO A 19 -20.72 1.46 -22.70
C PRO A 19 -21.17 -0.01 -22.66
N ALA A 20 -20.77 -0.74 -21.63
CA ALA A 20 -21.25 -2.09 -21.40
C ALA A 20 -22.77 -2.05 -21.14
N PHE A 21 -23.57 -2.68 -22.01
CA PHE A 21 -25.00 -2.84 -21.82
C PHE A 21 -25.28 -4.17 -21.11
N GLU A 22 -25.95 -4.12 -19.96
CA GLU A 22 -26.33 -5.29 -19.14
C GLU A 22 -27.17 -6.32 -19.92
N SER A 23 -27.89 -5.90 -20.96
CA SER A 23 -28.73 -6.77 -21.79
C SER A 23 -27.97 -7.72 -22.71
N LEU A 24 -26.66 -7.57 -22.84
CA LEU A 24 -25.80 -8.40 -23.71
C LEU A 24 -24.82 -9.28 -22.91
N GLY A 25 -24.94 -9.31 -21.58
CA GLY A 25 -24.18 -10.22 -20.72
C GLY A 25 -24.57 -11.67 -20.98
N THR A 26 -23.68 -12.42 -21.63
CA THR A 26 -23.74 -13.88 -21.55
C THR A 26 -23.53 -14.25 -20.09
N GLN A 27 -24.50 -14.95 -19.48
CA GLN A 27 -24.31 -15.64 -18.22
C GLN A 27 -23.14 -16.60 -18.41
N THR A 28 -21.97 -16.17 -17.98
CA THR A 28 -20.84 -17.07 -17.75
C THR A 28 -21.05 -17.60 -16.34
N ASP A 29 -21.11 -18.92 -16.24
CA ASP A 29 -21.49 -19.68 -15.06
C ASP A 29 -20.96 -19.05 -13.77
N ALA A 30 -21.89 -18.77 -12.86
CA ALA A 30 -21.61 -18.54 -11.45
C ALA A 30 -21.11 -19.86 -10.83
N SER A 31 -19.92 -20.30 -11.21
CA SER A 31 -19.16 -21.26 -10.41
C SER A 31 -18.72 -20.54 -9.13
N ASN A 32 -18.84 -21.22 -7.99
CA ASN A 32 -18.36 -20.81 -6.67
C ASN A 32 -16.83 -20.59 -6.67
N THR A 33 -16.33 -19.61 -7.41
CA THR A 33 -15.00 -19.06 -7.16
C THR A 33 -15.11 -18.20 -5.92
N THR A 34 -14.58 -18.70 -4.80
CA THR A 34 -14.16 -17.87 -3.67
C THR A 34 -13.60 -16.57 -4.22
N THR A 35 -14.23 -15.45 -3.88
CA THR A 35 -13.83 -14.12 -4.37
C THR A 35 -12.47 -13.78 -3.74
N ASN A 36 -11.39 -14.28 -4.33
CA ASN A 36 -10.04 -13.91 -3.91
C ASN A 36 -9.93 -12.38 -3.95
N SER A 37 -9.34 -11.81 -2.91
CA SER A 37 -9.06 -10.38 -2.89
C SER A 37 -8.20 -10.04 -4.11
N LYS A 38 -8.41 -8.85 -4.68
CA LYS A 38 -7.70 -8.41 -5.89
C LYS A 38 -6.77 -7.23 -5.62
N ARG A 39 -6.90 -6.60 -4.46
CA ARG A 39 -6.27 -5.31 -4.14
C ARG A 39 -5.65 -5.35 -2.75
N PHE A 40 -4.55 -4.63 -2.60
CA PHE A 40 -3.84 -4.46 -1.34
C PHE A 40 -3.59 -2.98 -1.08
N VAL A 41 -3.88 -2.56 0.15
CA VAL A 41 -3.62 -1.23 0.65
C VAL A 41 -2.86 -1.36 1.96
N CYS A 42 -1.68 -0.76 2.04
CA CYS A 42 -0.92 -0.61 3.28
C CYS A 42 -1.04 0.84 3.77
N ILE A 43 -1.40 1.03 5.04
CA ILE A 43 -1.46 2.32 5.71
C ILE A 43 -0.50 2.27 6.90
N ALA A 44 0.52 3.11 6.89
CA ALA A 44 1.58 3.08 7.89
C ALA A 44 1.57 4.31 8.80
N SER A 45 1.46 4.09 10.12
CA SER A 45 1.93 5.07 11.10
C SER A 45 3.46 4.98 11.21
N ASN A 46 4.16 6.09 11.03
CA ASN A 46 5.62 6.06 10.89
C ASN A 46 6.37 5.66 12.16
N TYR A 47 5.85 5.96 13.35
CA TYR A 47 6.61 5.82 14.61
C TYR A 47 5.99 4.89 15.64
N GLY A 48 5.08 4.01 15.21
CA GLY A 48 4.32 3.14 16.10
C GLY A 48 3.06 3.79 16.62
N MET A 49 2.52 3.25 17.71
CA MET A 49 1.36 3.80 18.41
C MET A 49 1.55 3.71 19.92
N TYR A 50 0.76 4.47 20.67
CA TYR A 50 0.68 4.31 22.12
C TYR A 50 -0.03 2.99 22.47
N PRO A 51 0.65 2.00 23.10
CA PRO A 51 0.11 0.64 23.22
C PRO A 51 -1.24 0.55 23.95
N GLN A 52 -1.43 1.33 25.01
CA GLN A 52 -2.67 1.33 25.79
C GLN A 52 -3.85 1.95 25.02
N GLY A 53 -3.59 2.71 23.98
CA GLY A 53 -4.60 3.25 23.07
C GLY A 53 -4.91 2.35 21.87
N PHE A 54 -4.09 1.32 21.61
CA PHE A 54 -4.20 0.49 20.40
C PHE A 54 -4.54 -0.98 20.66
N PHE A 55 -3.93 -1.63 21.66
CA PHE A 55 -4.09 -3.07 21.88
C PHE A 55 -5.27 -3.37 22.82
N PRO A 56 -6.24 -4.20 22.41
CA PRO A 56 -7.25 -4.74 23.31
C PRO A 56 -6.63 -5.62 24.40
N VAL A 57 -7.30 -5.73 25.55
CA VAL A 57 -6.85 -6.58 26.66
C VAL A 57 -7.32 -8.02 26.47
N GLU A 58 -8.59 -8.22 26.10
CA GLU A 58 -9.18 -9.55 25.90
C GLU A 58 -8.92 -10.06 24.48
N THR A 59 -8.72 -11.37 24.35
CA THR A 59 -8.64 -12.07 23.05
C THR A 59 -9.99 -12.61 22.60
N GLY A 60 -10.14 -12.90 21.31
CA GLY A 60 -11.37 -13.47 20.74
C GLY A 60 -12.30 -12.39 20.20
N SER A 61 -13.60 -12.70 20.06
CA SER A 61 -14.59 -11.82 19.45
C SER A 61 -15.10 -10.73 20.39
N ASP A 62 -15.03 -10.92 21.71
CA ASP A 62 -15.74 -10.09 22.68
C ASP A 62 -14.88 -8.96 23.29
N TYR A 63 -13.73 -8.69 22.66
CA TYR A 63 -12.76 -7.69 23.11
C TYR A 63 -13.33 -6.26 23.11
N GLN A 64 -12.91 -5.41 24.04
CA GLN A 64 -13.31 -3.99 23.97
C GLN A 64 -12.35 -3.21 23.09
N LEU A 65 -12.87 -2.35 22.19
CA LEU A 65 -12.01 -1.47 21.41
C LEU A 65 -11.33 -0.46 22.36
N PRO A 66 -9.98 -0.35 22.31
CA PRO A 66 -9.25 0.67 23.04
C PRO A 66 -9.65 2.09 22.64
N SER A 67 -9.29 3.06 23.48
CA SER A 67 -9.75 4.46 23.35
C SER A 67 -9.47 5.08 21.98
N SER A 68 -8.28 4.87 21.40
CA SER A 68 -7.92 5.41 20.09
C SER A 68 -8.60 4.68 18.93
N LEU A 69 -9.16 3.48 19.16
CA LEU A 69 -9.82 2.66 18.14
C LEU A 69 -11.34 2.80 18.10
N THR A 70 -11.95 3.56 19.02
CA THR A 70 -13.41 3.71 19.16
C THR A 70 -14.16 4.07 17.86
N SER A 71 -13.54 4.84 16.97
CA SER A 71 -14.15 5.21 15.67
C SER A 71 -14.31 4.03 14.69
N LEU A 72 -13.67 2.89 14.96
CA LEU A 72 -13.78 1.67 14.15
C LEU A 72 -14.91 0.74 14.59
N GLU A 73 -15.68 1.07 15.64
CA GLU A 73 -16.81 0.24 16.08
C GLU A 73 -17.78 -0.13 14.94
N PRO A 74 -18.15 0.76 14.00
CA PRO A 74 -18.99 0.39 12.85
C PRO A 74 -18.37 -0.63 11.88
N HIS A 75 -17.05 -0.86 11.99
CA HIS A 75 -16.26 -1.76 11.16
C HIS A 75 -15.76 -2.99 11.91
N ARG A 76 -16.23 -3.24 13.14
CA ARG A 76 -15.74 -4.29 14.03
C ARG A 76 -15.70 -5.67 13.36
N GLU A 77 -16.76 -6.02 12.64
CA GLU A 77 -16.87 -7.29 11.89
C GLU A 77 -16.03 -7.33 10.59
N GLN A 78 -15.36 -6.24 10.22
CA GLN A 78 -14.51 -6.14 9.04
C GLN A 78 -13.03 -5.89 9.40
N ILE A 79 -12.67 -5.93 10.69
CA ILE A 79 -11.30 -5.75 11.16
C ILE A 79 -10.84 -6.92 12.04
N THR A 80 -9.54 -7.16 12.05
CA THR A 80 -8.84 -8.05 12.98
C THR A 80 -7.65 -7.31 13.57
N ILE A 81 -7.48 -7.36 14.89
CA ILE A 81 -6.34 -6.75 15.60
C ILE A 81 -5.40 -7.86 16.05
N PHE A 82 -4.10 -7.61 15.99
CA PHE A 82 -3.08 -8.56 16.40
C PHE A 82 -2.16 -7.97 17.47
N SER A 83 -1.99 -8.71 18.56
CA SER A 83 -0.96 -8.47 19.57
C SER A 83 0.18 -9.48 19.42
N ASN A 84 1.40 -9.02 19.70
CA ASN A 84 2.65 -9.78 19.68
C ASN A 84 3.07 -10.29 18.28
N LEU A 85 2.71 -9.57 17.23
CA LEU A 85 3.41 -9.64 15.96
C LEU A 85 4.66 -8.74 16.01
N ASP A 86 5.79 -9.27 15.58
CA ASP A 86 7.10 -8.65 15.70
C ASP A 86 7.82 -8.67 14.34
N HIS A 87 8.93 -7.94 14.25
CA HIS A 87 9.98 -8.21 13.27
C HIS A 87 11.22 -8.78 13.98
N PRO A 88 11.30 -10.12 14.19
CA PRO A 88 12.41 -10.75 14.88
C PRO A 88 13.75 -10.43 14.22
N GLY A 89 14.79 -10.21 15.03
CA GLY A 89 16.11 -9.81 14.54
C GLY A 89 16.22 -8.35 14.07
N VAL A 90 15.11 -7.62 13.91
CA VAL A 90 15.14 -6.17 13.76
C VAL A 90 15.30 -5.57 15.16
N GLY A 91 16.28 -4.68 15.34
CA GLY A 91 16.54 -4.03 16.62
C GLY A 91 15.50 -2.97 17.00
N GLY A 92 15.95 -1.88 17.62
CA GLY A 92 15.13 -0.72 17.94
C GLY A 92 15.67 0.57 17.32
N GLY A 93 14.90 1.64 17.46
CA GLY A 93 15.20 2.99 16.95
C GLY A 93 14.54 3.29 15.60
N HIS A 94 14.77 4.50 15.10
CA HIS A 94 14.11 5.07 13.91
C HIS A 94 14.19 4.22 12.65
N GLY A 95 15.23 3.38 12.52
CA GLY A 95 15.38 2.48 11.38
C GLY A 95 14.24 1.46 11.23
N CYS A 96 13.50 1.16 12.30
CA CYS A 96 12.38 0.21 12.25
C CYS A 96 11.22 0.70 11.35
N SER A 97 11.06 2.01 11.15
CA SER A 97 10.05 2.56 10.23
C SER A 97 10.26 2.03 8.80
N ASP A 98 11.52 1.77 8.43
CA ASP A 98 11.89 1.30 7.09
C ASP A 98 11.72 -0.20 6.91
N THR A 99 11.42 -0.94 7.98
CA THR A 99 11.33 -2.41 7.94
C THR A 99 9.90 -2.91 7.91
N PHE A 100 8.89 -2.02 7.90
CA PHE A 100 7.49 -2.40 8.12
C PHE A 100 7.04 -3.54 7.20
N LEU A 101 7.32 -3.46 5.89
CA LEU A 101 6.87 -4.42 4.88
C LEU A 101 7.93 -5.45 4.45
N ASN A 102 9.08 -5.53 5.13
CA ASN A 102 10.13 -6.53 4.84
C ASN A 102 10.68 -7.25 6.08
N GLY A 103 10.55 -6.70 7.29
CA GLY A 103 11.07 -7.28 8.51
C GLY A 103 12.59 -7.49 8.55
N MET A 104 13.34 -6.72 7.76
CA MET A 104 14.79 -6.88 7.62
C MET A 104 15.54 -5.68 8.19
N GLU A 105 16.52 -5.95 9.05
CA GLU A 105 17.39 -4.91 9.58
C GLU A 105 18.33 -4.41 8.48
N LEU A 106 18.36 -3.09 8.26
CA LEU A 106 19.20 -2.45 7.23
C LEU A 106 20.68 -2.78 7.37
N LYS A 107 21.17 -2.85 8.61
CA LYS A 107 22.58 -3.16 8.89
C LYS A 107 22.94 -4.59 8.49
N SER A 108 22.01 -5.51 8.69
CA SER A 108 22.16 -6.94 8.39
C SER A 108 21.95 -7.27 6.91
N SER A 109 21.43 -6.33 6.12
CA SER A 109 21.10 -6.53 4.69
C SER A 109 22.12 -5.93 3.72
N LYS A 110 23.29 -5.47 4.20
CA LYS A 110 24.28 -4.78 3.36
C LYS A 110 24.82 -5.64 2.21
N ASP A 111 25.05 -6.91 2.47
CA ASP A 111 25.59 -7.86 1.49
C ASP A 111 24.49 -8.55 0.67
N THR A 112 23.23 -8.44 1.14
CA THR A 112 22.03 -9.06 0.56
C THR A 112 20.88 -8.06 0.45
N PRO A 113 21.05 -6.91 -0.23
CA PRO A 113 20.06 -5.83 -0.26
C PRO A 113 18.71 -6.24 -0.86
N GLN A 114 18.68 -7.30 -1.67
CA GLN A 114 17.43 -7.87 -2.20
C GLN A 114 16.47 -8.38 -1.11
N GLN A 115 16.98 -8.69 0.10
CA GLN A 115 16.13 -9.05 1.24
C GLN A 115 15.27 -7.88 1.72
N LEU A 116 15.64 -6.63 1.39
CA LEU A 116 14.85 -5.46 1.74
C LEU A 116 13.56 -5.35 0.91
N HIS A 117 13.41 -6.10 -0.18
CA HIS A 117 12.26 -6.02 -1.07
C HIS A 117 10.93 -6.14 -0.32
N THR A 118 10.11 -5.08 -0.41
CA THR A 118 8.90 -4.97 0.39
C THR A 118 7.69 -5.63 -0.25
N LEU A 119 6.73 -6.01 0.60
CA LEU A 119 5.48 -6.66 0.17
C LEU A 119 4.73 -5.87 -0.90
N ASP A 120 4.66 -4.54 -0.79
CA ASP A 120 3.96 -3.67 -1.74
C ASP A 120 4.64 -3.58 -3.12
N GLU A 121 5.97 -3.54 -3.15
CA GLU A 121 6.71 -3.60 -4.41
C GLU A 121 6.59 -4.98 -5.06
N PHE A 122 6.68 -6.05 -4.26
CA PHE A 122 6.45 -7.41 -4.74
C PHE A 122 5.03 -7.59 -5.31
N LEU A 123 4.00 -7.07 -4.62
CA LEU A 123 2.62 -7.10 -5.10
C LEU A 123 2.42 -6.24 -6.37
N GLY A 124 3.13 -5.12 -6.49
CA GLY A 124 3.09 -4.28 -7.70
C GLY A 124 3.63 -4.99 -8.93
N GLU A 125 4.57 -5.93 -8.76
CA GLU A 125 5.12 -6.78 -9.81
C GLU A 125 4.22 -7.98 -10.16
N THR A 126 3.37 -8.42 -9.23
CA THR A 126 2.46 -9.56 -9.41
C THR A 126 1.06 -9.10 -9.80
N ILE A 127 0.25 -8.66 -8.84
CA ILE A 127 -1.15 -8.28 -9.03
C ILE A 127 -1.31 -6.88 -9.65
N GLY A 128 -0.29 -6.02 -9.53
CA GLY A 128 -0.25 -4.69 -10.13
C GLY A 128 0.24 -4.66 -11.57
N ARG A 129 0.70 -5.78 -12.14
CA ARG A 129 1.43 -5.83 -13.42
C ARG A 129 0.63 -5.28 -14.60
N THR A 130 -0.68 -5.51 -14.60
CA THR A 130 -1.59 -5.13 -15.69
C THR A 130 -2.20 -3.75 -15.51
N ASN A 131 -2.02 -3.08 -14.37
CA ASN A 131 -2.53 -1.74 -14.13
C ASN A 131 -1.63 -0.67 -14.76
N ARG A 132 -2.20 0.55 -14.97
CA ARG A 132 -1.43 1.72 -15.42
C ARG A 132 -0.27 2.03 -14.47
N PHE A 133 -0.51 1.92 -13.17
CA PHE A 133 0.50 2.06 -12.13
C PHE A 133 0.65 0.70 -11.43
N SER A 134 1.88 0.18 -11.33
CA SER A 134 2.16 -1.09 -10.63
C SER A 134 1.72 -1.02 -9.17
N ASN A 135 2.09 0.08 -8.54
CA ASN A 135 1.70 0.47 -7.21
C ASN A 135 1.68 2.00 -7.14
N LEU A 136 1.06 2.52 -6.08
CA LEU A 136 1.16 3.91 -5.68
C LEU A 136 1.83 3.98 -4.30
N ARG A 137 2.90 4.74 -4.20
CA ARG A 137 3.58 5.09 -2.94
C ARG A 137 3.20 6.52 -2.58
N LEU A 138 2.48 6.68 -1.49
CA LEU A 138 1.79 7.92 -1.13
C LEU A 138 2.17 8.36 0.28
N GLY A 139 2.03 9.66 0.54
CA GLY A 139 2.16 10.22 1.88
C GLY A 139 3.60 10.34 2.38
N ALA A 140 3.77 10.33 3.70
CA ALA A 140 5.03 10.58 4.38
C ALA A 140 5.75 9.28 4.76
N GLY A 141 7.06 9.26 4.58
CA GLY A 141 7.87 8.05 4.82
C GLY A 141 7.95 7.18 3.57
N GLY A 142 9.15 6.70 3.28
CA GLY A 142 9.43 5.77 2.17
C GLY A 142 9.81 4.42 2.76
N PHE A 143 8.85 3.64 3.22
CA PHE A 143 9.10 2.29 3.75
C PHE A 143 9.07 1.21 2.66
N SER A 144 8.96 1.61 1.39
CA SER A 144 8.98 0.73 0.22
C SER A 144 10.41 0.59 -0.32
N TRP A 145 10.80 -0.64 -0.61
CA TRP A 145 12.13 -0.97 -1.12
C TRP A 145 11.99 -1.84 -2.37
N SER A 146 12.72 -1.48 -3.42
CA SER A 146 12.68 -2.24 -4.67
C SER A 146 13.34 -3.61 -4.53
N ARG A 147 13.22 -4.46 -5.56
CA ARG A 147 13.85 -5.78 -5.59
C ARG A 147 15.37 -5.70 -5.53
N ALA A 148 15.94 -4.58 -5.98
CA ALA A 148 17.37 -4.29 -5.88
C ALA A 148 17.79 -3.78 -4.49
N GLY A 149 16.86 -3.66 -3.53
CA GLY A 149 17.12 -3.10 -2.20
C GLY A 149 17.30 -1.60 -2.20
N ILE A 150 16.70 -0.89 -3.16
CA ILE A 150 16.76 0.57 -3.25
C ILE A 150 15.52 1.15 -2.58
N LYS A 151 15.72 2.08 -1.64
CA LYS A 151 14.62 2.80 -0.98
C LYS A 151 13.90 3.68 -1.99
N LEU A 152 12.58 3.58 -2.03
CA LEU A 152 11.76 4.22 -3.04
C LEU A 152 11.01 5.44 -2.47
N PRO A 153 10.92 6.55 -3.22
CA PRO A 153 10.22 7.75 -2.76
C PRO A 153 8.69 7.59 -2.83
N SER A 154 8.00 8.34 -1.97
CA SER A 154 6.55 8.47 -1.91
C SER A 154 6.11 9.87 -2.41
N GLU A 155 4.92 9.95 -2.99
CA GLU A 155 4.29 11.21 -3.39
C GLU A 155 3.30 11.68 -2.32
N ALA A 156 3.58 12.82 -1.70
CA ALA A 156 2.77 13.35 -0.60
C ALA A 156 1.81 14.46 -1.03
N ASN A 157 1.93 14.99 -2.26
CA ASN A 157 1.11 16.10 -2.74
C ASN A 157 -0.16 15.58 -3.44
N PRO A 158 -1.36 15.81 -2.89
CA PRO A 158 -2.62 15.34 -3.48
C PRO A 158 -2.89 15.90 -4.87
N VAL A 159 -2.43 17.13 -5.18
CA VAL A 159 -2.57 17.74 -6.52
C VAL A 159 -1.72 16.99 -7.53
N SER A 160 -0.49 16.63 -7.17
CA SER A 160 0.39 15.80 -8.00
C SER A 160 -0.22 14.42 -8.24
N VAL A 161 -0.75 13.78 -7.19
CA VAL A 161 -1.42 12.47 -7.29
C VAL A 161 -2.65 12.55 -8.20
N TYR A 162 -3.54 13.52 -7.99
CA TYR A 162 -4.73 13.72 -8.82
C TYR A 162 -4.37 13.92 -10.29
N SER A 163 -3.43 14.84 -10.57
CA SER A 163 -2.99 15.13 -11.94
C SER A 163 -2.41 13.89 -12.62
N ARG A 164 -1.58 13.14 -11.88
CA ARG A 164 -0.99 11.89 -12.38
C ARG A 164 -2.06 10.85 -12.70
N LEU A 165 -3.08 10.69 -11.86
CA LEU A 165 -4.12 9.68 -12.01
C LEU A 165 -5.18 10.03 -13.07
N PHE A 166 -5.58 11.31 -13.17
CA PHE A 166 -6.82 11.70 -13.85
C PHE A 166 -6.67 12.81 -14.91
N SER A 167 -5.62 13.63 -14.87
CA SER A 167 -5.44 14.70 -15.88
C SER A 167 -4.79 14.18 -17.15
N GLU A 168 -5.42 14.42 -18.31
CA GLU A 168 -4.87 14.01 -19.60
C GLU A 168 -3.57 14.74 -19.96
N ASP A 169 -2.63 14.00 -20.54
CA ASP A 169 -1.40 14.58 -21.07
C ASP A 169 -1.68 15.28 -22.42
N THR A 170 -1.18 16.51 -22.58
CA THR A 170 -1.28 17.21 -23.86
C THR A 170 -0.54 16.45 -24.98
N PRO A 171 -0.90 16.63 -26.27
CA PRO A 171 -0.19 16.00 -27.38
C PRO A 171 1.33 16.26 -27.34
N ARG A 172 1.72 17.49 -26.98
CA ARG A 172 3.13 17.89 -26.79
C ARG A 172 3.78 17.11 -25.64
N ALA A 173 3.11 16.98 -24.50
CA ALA A 173 3.62 16.20 -23.37
C ALA A 173 3.77 14.72 -23.75
N LYS A 174 2.78 14.12 -24.43
CA LYS A 174 2.88 12.73 -24.92
C LYS A 174 4.07 12.54 -25.85
N GLN A 175 4.31 13.47 -26.78
CA GLN A 175 5.47 13.40 -27.67
C GLN A 175 6.80 13.49 -26.90
N GLN A 176 6.93 14.39 -25.92
CA GLN A 176 8.11 14.48 -25.07
C GLN A 176 8.35 13.19 -24.28
N ILE A 177 7.28 12.58 -23.77
CA ILE A 177 7.35 11.30 -23.05
C ILE A 177 7.80 10.17 -23.97
N ARG A 178 7.33 10.12 -25.22
CA ARG A 178 7.80 9.12 -26.20
C ARG A 178 9.28 9.27 -26.48
N GLN A 179 9.75 10.50 -26.71
CA GLN A 179 11.16 10.75 -26.97
C GLN A 179 12.02 10.30 -25.78
N PHE A 180 11.63 10.69 -24.56
CA PHE A 180 12.29 10.25 -23.32
C PHE A 180 12.35 8.72 -23.20
N ILE A 181 11.26 8.01 -23.49
CA ILE A 181 11.23 6.54 -23.44
C ILE A 181 12.21 5.92 -24.45
N VAL A 182 12.28 6.47 -25.67
CA VAL A 182 13.19 5.97 -26.72
C VAL A 182 14.65 6.22 -26.33
N ASP A 183 14.97 7.42 -25.87
CA ASP A 183 16.33 7.81 -25.49
C ASP A 183 16.83 6.97 -24.32
N ASP A 184 16.03 6.85 -23.25
CA ASP A 184 16.39 6.05 -22.08
C ASP A 184 16.52 4.56 -22.43
N SER A 185 15.63 4.00 -23.26
CA SER A 185 15.73 2.59 -23.66
C SER A 185 17.04 2.29 -24.40
N SER A 186 17.47 3.22 -25.28
CA SER A 186 18.75 3.11 -25.99
C SER A 186 19.94 3.16 -25.03
N ILE A 187 19.92 4.08 -24.05
CA ILE A 187 20.97 4.19 -23.03
C ILE A 187 21.04 2.91 -22.19
N LEU A 188 19.90 2.38 -21.74
CA LEU A 188 19.85 1.17 -20.92
C LEU A 188 20.36 -0.06 -21.68
N ASP A 189 20.10 -0.15 -22.99
CA ASP A 189 20.66 -1.22 -23.82
C ASP A 189 22.19 -1.19 -23.88
N VAL A 190 22.80 0.00 -24.03
CA VAL A 190 24.26 0.17 -24.00
C VAL A 190 24.82 -0.20 -22.62
N VAL A 191 24.23 0.35 -21.55
CA VAL A 191 24.66 0.06 -20.17
C VAL A 191 24.58 -1.45 -19.87
N ARG A 192 23.54 -2.13 -20.36
CA ARG A 192 23.38 -3.58 -20.20
C ARG A 192 24.44 -4.36 -20.95
N GLN A 193 24.81 -3.95 -22.16
CA GLN A 193 25.89 -4.59 -22.93
C GLN A 193 27.23 -4.45 -22.22
N ASP A 194 27.57 -3.24 -21.75
CA ASP A 194 28.81 -2.97 -21.03
C ASP A 194 28.87 -3.73 -19.70
N ALA A 195 27.77 -3.73 -18.94
CA ALA A 195 27.65 -4.51 -17.72
C ALA A 195 27.89 -6.01 -17.99
N ASN A 196 27.28 -6.59 -19.02
CA ASN A 196 27.50 -8.00 -19.36
C ASN A 196 28.95 -8.33 -19.76
N GLN A 197 29.65 -7.40 -20.42
CA GLN A 197 31.07 -7.56 -20.71
C GLN A 197 31.92 -7.48 -19.44
N LEU A 198 31.58 -6.57 -18.53
CA LEU A 198 32.26 -6.40 -17.25
C LEU A 198 32.08 -7.63 -16.35
N THR A 199 30.88 -8.23 -16.30
CA THR A 199 30.61 -9.47 -15.53
C THR A 199 31.62 -10.57 -15.83
N ARG A 200 32.06 -10.71 -17.09
CA ARG A 200 33.04 -11.73 -17.51
C ARG A 200 34.46 -11.49 -16.99
N LYS A 201 34.76 -10.25 -16.56
CA LYS A 201 36.08 -9.83 -16.08
C LYS A 201 36.16 -9.71 -14.55
N LEU A 202 35.01 -9.67 -13.87
CA LEU A 202 34.93 -9.47 -12.43
C LEU A 202 35.12 -10.78 -11.64
N GLY A 203 35.70 -10.66 -10.45
CA GLY A 203 35.70 -11.73 -9.44
C GLY A 203 34.29 -11.96 -8.87
N LYS A 204 34.08 -13.12 -8.22
CA LYS A 204 32.75 -13.56 -7.73
C LYS A 204 32.07 -12.55 -6.81
N GLU A 205 32.82 -11.87 -5.94
CA GLU A 205 32.26 -10.89 -4.99
C GLU A 205 31.69 -9.65 -5.71
N ASP A 206 32.39 -9.15 -6.74
CA ASP A 206 31.95 -7.99 -7.50
C ASP A 206 30.80 -8.29 -8.47
N GLN A 207 30.68 -9.55 -8.91
CA GLN A 207 29.54 -9.99 -9.74
C GLN A 207 28.20 -9.84 -9.00
N SER A 208 28.17 -10.02 -7.68
CA SER A 208 26.96 -9.81 -6.87
C SER A 208 26.48 -8.35 -6.92
N LYS A 209 27.40 -7.39 -6.79
CA LYS A 209 27.08 -5.95 -6.88
C LYS A 209 26.60 -5.56 -8.27
N LEU A 210 27.22 -6.13 -9.30
CA LEU A 210 26.80 -5.88 -10.67
C LEU A 210 25.41 -6.47 -10.98
N ASP A 211 25.07 -7.62 -10.40
CA ASP A 211 23.72 -8.21 -10.53
C ASP A 211 22.65 -7.35 -9.85
N GLN A 212 22.95 -6.75 -8.70
CA GLN A 212 22.07 -5.77 -8.05
C GLN A 212 21.81 -4.56 -8.98
N TYR A 213 22.87 -4.04 -9.60
CA TYR A 213 22.77 -2.94 -10.56
C TYR A 213 21.93 -3.32 -11.79
N LEU A 214 22.17 -4.49 -12.38
CA LEU A 214 21.39 -5.01 -13.50
C LEU A 214 19.92 -5.25 -13.13
N THR A 215 19.64 -5.63 -11.89
CA THR A 215 18.27 -5.76 -11.37
C THR A 215 17.56 -4.41 -11.34
N ALA A 216 18.23 -3.36 -10.84
CA ALA A 216 17.68 -2.00 -10.84
C ALA A 216 17.42 -1.49 -12.28
N ILE A 217 18.31 -1.79 -13.23
CA ILE A 217 18.11 -1.44 -14.66
C ILE A 217 16.84 -2.10 -15.21
N ARG A 218 16.65 -3.41 -14.97
CA ARG A 218 15.45 -4.13 -15.43
C ARG A 218 14.16 -3.54 -14.85
N GLU A 219 14.17 -3.04 -13.62
CA GLU A 219 13.02 -2.35 -13.04
C GLU A 219 12.68 -1.06 -13.80
N VAL A 220 13.70 -0.27 -14.17
CA VAL A 220 13.53 0.95 -14.98
C VAL A 220 12.98 0.59 -16.37
N GLU A 221 13.54 -0.41 -17.05
CA GLU A 221 13.05 -0.88 -18.35
C GLU A 221 11.56 -1.28 -18.29
N ARG A 222 11.17 -2.06 -17.28
CA ARG A 222 9.77 -2.47 -17.07
C ARG A 222 8.84 -1.26 -16.87
N LYS A 223 9.31 -0.24 -16.14
CA LYS A 223 8.55 1.00 -15.91
C LYS A 223 8.38 1.81 -17.20
N LEU A 224 9.44 1.95 -17.99
CA LEU A 224 9.39 2.63 -19.30
C LEU A 224 8.46 1.90 -20.27
N HIS A 225 8.58 0.58 -20.36
CA HIS A 225 7.71 -0.25 -21.20
C HIS A 225 6.23 -0.08 -20.85
N ARG A 226 5.90 -0.14 -19.56
CA ARG A 226 4.53 0.11 -19.08
C ARG A 226 4.06 1.52 -19.43
N ARG A 227 4.89 2.54 -19.19
CA ARG A 227 4.54 3.93 -19.51
C ARG A 227 4.20 4.08 -20.99
N ASN A 228 4.97 3.42 -21.88
CA ASN A 228 4.69 3.41 -23.31
C ASN A 228 3.33 2.77 -23.65
N GLN A 229 3.01 1.60 -23.07
CA GLN A 229 1.74 0.90 -23.30
C GLN A 229 0.51 1.72 -22.88
N TRP A 230 0.65 2.56 -21.85
CA TRP A 230 -0.44 3.33 -21.26
C TRP A 230 -0.53 4.78 -21.72
N LEU A 231 0.44 5.24 -22.53
CA LEU A 231 0.58 6.64 -22.94
C LEU A 231 -0.61 7.13 -23.78
N ASP A 232 -1.09 6.28 -24.69
CA ASP A 232 -2.19 6.59 -25.60
C ASP A 232 -3.55 6.09 -25.10
N ARG A 233 -3.56 5.33 -24.01
CA ARG A 233 -4.81 4.93 -23.35
C ARG A 233 -5.36 6.14 -22.59
N PRO A 234 -6.67 6.44 -22.68
CA PRO A 234 -7.25 7.54 -21.91
C PRO A 234 -7.15 7.29 -20.40
N LYS A 235 -7.09 8.36 -19.61
CA LYS A 235 -7.23 8.32 -18.17
C LYS A 235 -8.71 8.14 -17.80
N PRO A 236 -9.01 7.44 -16.69
CA PRO A 236 -10.40 7.24 -16.28
C PRO A 236 -11.05 8.59 -15.98
N LYS A 237 -12.27 8.77 -16.47
CA LYS A 237 -13.10 9.91 -16.09
C LYS A 237 -13.75 9.59 -14.76
N ILE A 238 -13.57 10.47 -13.78
CA ILE A 238 -14.10 10.30 -12.43
C ILE A 238 -15.17 11.34 -12.15
N ASN A 239 -16.11 10.97 -11.29
CA ASN A 239 -16.97 11.95 -10.64
C ASN A 239 -16.22 12.53 -9.44
N THR A 240 -15.97 13.84 -9.45
CA THR A 240 -15.23 14.52 -8.37
C THR A 240 -16.02 14.62 -7.07
N ASN A 241 -17.32 14.28 -7.05
CA ASN A 241 -18.14 14.25 -5.82
C ASN A 241 -17.66 13.23 -4.77
N VAL A 242 -16.70 12.36 -5.14
CA VAL A 242 -16.02 11.44 -4.23
C VAL A 242 -14.90 12.13 -3.44
N ILE A 243 -14.30 13.19 -4.00
CA ILE A 243 -13.32 14.01 -3.28
C ILE A 243 -14.11 14.95 -2.37
N ARG A 244 -14.21 14.55 -1.11
CA ARG A 244 -14.94 15.28 -0.08
C ARG A 244 -13.97 16.03 0.83
N GLY A 245 -12.90 15.36 1.22
CA GLY A 245 -12.04 15.85 2.31
C GLY A 245 -12.73 15.68 3.67
N ASP A 246 -12.38 16.52 4.65
CA ASP A 246 -13.07 16.55 5.94
C ASP A 246 -14.23 17.54 5.86
N ASP A 247 -15.44 17.03 5.60
CA ASP A 247 -16.66 17.83 5.39
C ASP A 247 -17.15 18.53 6.68
N GLN A 248 -16.43 18.42 7.80
CA GLN A 248 -16.85 18.96 9.09
C GLN A 248 -16.35 20.39 9.39
N SER A 249 -15.57 21.02 8.52
CA SER A 249 -15.14 22.41 8.71
C SER A 249 -15.33 23.25 7.45
N GLU A 250 -15.99 24.41 7.58
CA GLU A 250 -16.05 25.48 6.56
C GLU A 250 -14.66 26.10 6.26
N SER A 251 -13.58 25.45 6.70
CA SER A 251 -12.21 25.87 6.47
C SER A 251 -11.81 25.55 5.03
N ILE A 252 -11.36 26.58 4.31
CA ILE A 252 -10.60 26.44 3.07
C ILE A 252 -9.57 25.31 3.24
N ILE A 253 -9.63 24.28 2.39
CA ILE A 253 -8.66 23.18 2.38
C ILE A 253 -7.29 23.79 2.08
N ASP A 254 -6.48 23.99 3.13
CA ASP A 254 -5.10 24.40 2.97
C ASP A 254 -4.31 23.18 2.45
N LEU A 255 -4.17 23.10 1.13
CA LEU A 255 -3.34 22.10 0.44
C LEU A 255 -1.85 22.19 0.84
N ALA A 256 -1.44 23.25 1.54
CA ALA A 256 -0.10 23.45 2.08
C ALA A 256 0.01 23.10 3.57
N TYR A 257 -1.05 22.74 4.30
CA TYR A 257 -1.02 22.27 5.70
C TYR A 257 -0.72 20.76 5.77
N PRO A 258 -0.11 20.18 6.82
CA PRO A 258 0.43 18.82 6.76
C PRO A 258 -0.68 17.78 6.61
N TYR A 259 -0.88 17.47 5.34
CA TYR A 259 -1.44 16.30 4.70
C TYR A 259 -2.95 16.13 4.92
N ASN A 260 -3.69 16.48 3.88
CA ASN A 260 -5.10 16.14 3.70
C ASN A 260 -5.26 14.61 3.62
N ILE A 261 -5.11 13.91 4.75
CA ILE A 261 -5.27 12.46 4.86
C ILE A 261 -6.62 12.04 4.29
N ALA A 262 -7.68 12.80 4.57
CA ALA A 262 -9.00 12.61 3.98
C ALA A 262 -8.95 12.63 2.45
N VAL A 263 -8.37 13.67 1.85
CA VAL A 263 -8.26 13.80 0.38
C VAL A 263 -7.38 12.69 -0.19
N MET A 264 -6.30 12.31 0.48
CA MET A 264 -5.47 11.20 0.02
C MET A 264 -6.23 9.88 0.04
N TYR A 265 -7.00 9.61 1.09
CA TYR A 265 -7.89 8.45 1.12
C TYR A 265 -8.95 8.49 0.00
N ASP A 266 -9.53 9.65 -0.29
CA ASP A 266 -10.50 9.79 -1.39
C ASP A 266 -9.84 9.48 -2.74
N LEU A 267 -8.62 9.97 -2.97
CA LEU A 267 -7.84 9.65 -4.17
C LEU A 267 -7.47 8.16 -4.24
N MET A 268 -7.19 7.52 -3.11
CA MET A 268 -6.94 6.08 -3.04
C MET A 268 -8.19 5.28 -3.42
N VAL A 269 -9.37 5.63 -2.88
CA VAL A 269 -10.65 5.00 -3.26
C VAL A 269 -10.87 5.13 -4.76
N LEU A 270 -10.71 6.33 -5.32
CA LEU A 270 -10.84 6.57 -6.76
C LEU A 270 -9.83 5.76 -7.60
N ALA A 271 -8.58 5.64 -7.14
CA ALA A 271 -7.57 4.85 -7.82
C ALA A 271 -7.94 3.36 -7.87
N LEU A 272 -8.50 2.82 -6.79
CA LEU A 272 -8.97 1.43 -6.70
C LEU A 272 -10.24 1.21 -7.51
N GLN A 273 -11.21 2.13 -7.41
CA GLN A 273 -12.49 2.09 -8.13
C GLN A 273 -12.28 2.11 -9.65
N THR A 274 -11.37 2.96 -10.12
CA THR A 274 -11.03 3.07 -11.54
C THR A 274 -10.03 2.02 -12.02
N ASN A 275 -9.62 1.10 -11.14
CA ASN A 275 -8.62 0.07 -11.43
C ASN A 275 -7.28 0.65 -11.95
N SER A 276 -6.94 1.87 -11.52
CA SER A 276 -5.69 2.56 -11.90
C SER A 276 -4.45 1.87 -11.31
N THR A 277 -4.62 1.24 -10.14
CA THR A 277 -3.67 0.36 -9.45
C THR A 277 -4.44 -0.66 -8.62
N ASN A 278 -3.83 -1.81 -8.36
CA ASN A 278 -4.30 -2.78 -7.36
C ASN A 278 -3.54 -2.67 -6.03
N VAL A 279 -2.45 -1.91 -5.99
CA VAL A 279 -1.53 -1.85 -4.84
C VAL A 279 -1.28 -0.40 -4.45
N ILE A 280 -1.48 -0.09 -3.17
CA ILE A 280 -1.23 1.24 -2.61
C ILE A 280 -0.50 1.10 -1.28
N SER A 281 0.53 1.92 -1.06
CA SER A 281 1.17 2.15 0.23
C SER A 281 1.03 3.62 0.59
N PHE A 282 0.51 3.90 1.78
CA PHE A 282 0.27 5.25 2.25
C PHE A 282 0.83 5.44 3.66
N GLY A 283 1.86 6.28 3.79
CA GLY A 283 2.41 6.65 5.08
C GLY A 283 1.73 7.89 5.66
N HIS A 284 1.23 7.77 6.89
CA HIS A 284 0.69 8.90 7.64
C HIS A 284 1.77 9.94 7.97
N PRO A 285 1.39 11.21 8.14
CA PRO A 285 2.34 12.28 8.43
C PRO A 285 3.19 12.02 9.67
N GLY A 286 4.49 11.78 9.50
CA GLY A 286 5.37 11.54 10.65
C GLY A 286 6.04 12.79 11.24
N GLY A 287 6.09 13.91 10.53
CA GLY A 287 7.03 15.00 10.84
C GLY A 287 6.74 15.81 12.12
N ASN A 288 7.63 16.77 12.41
CA ASN A 288 7.50 17.72 13.53
C ASN A 288 6.68 18.97 13.22
N ARG A 289 5.99 18.99 12.09
CA ARG A 289 5.03 20.06 11.79
C ARG A 289 3.80 19.88 12.67
N LEU A 290 3.30 20.99 13.22
CA LEU A 290 2.13 20.98 14.11
C LEU A 290 0.87 20.54 13.37
N PHE A 291 0.07 19.73 14.05
CA PHE A 291 -1.31 19.47 13.68
C PHE A 291 -2.17 20.64 14.18
N PRO A 292 -3.12 21.16 13.38
CA PRO A 292 -3.92 22.32 13.76
C PRO A 292 -5.10 21.91 14.65
N PHE A 293 -4.85 21.04 15.64
CA PHE A 293 -5.88 20.58 16.56
C PHE A 293 -5.68 21.24 17.92
N ASP A 294 -6.79 21.56 18.57
CA ASP A 294 -6.77 22.01 19.95
C ASP A 294 -6.15 20.95 20.86
N GLY A 295 -5.32 21.38 21.80
CA GLY A 295 -4.64 20.49 22.74
C GLY A 295 -3.37 19.81 22.19
N ILE A 296 -2.84 20.28 21.05
CA ILE A 296 -1.54 19.85 20.52
C ILE A 296 -0.55 21.03 20.54
N SER A 297 0.60 20.83 21.17
CA SER A 297 1.68 21.82 21.26
C SER A 297 2.94 21.42 20.50
N LEU A 298 3.07 20.14 20.12
CA LEU A 298 4.21 19.57 19.43
C LEU A 298 3.80 18.75 18.19
N GLY A 299 4.72 18.61 17.23
CA GLY A 299 4.48 17.73 16.08
C GLY A 299 4.53 16.25 16.46
N TYR A 300 3.98 15.38 15.59
CA TYR A 300 3.79 13.96 15.89
C TYR A 300 5.08 13.25 16.35
N HIS A 301 6.20 13.43 15.63
CA HIS A 301 7.47 12.81 16.02
C HIS A 301 7.95 13.30 17.41
N SER A 302 7.89 14.58 17.73
CA SER A 302 8.22 15.07 19.07
C SER A 302 7.34 14.45 20.16
N LEU A 303 6.04 14.25 19.87
CA LEU A 303 5.10 13.63 20.80
C LEU A 303 5.36 12.14 21.02
N THR A 304 5.96 11.43 20.05
CA THR A 304 6.29 10.02 20.25
C THR A 304 7.39 9.84 21.29
N HIS A 305 8.28 10.82 21.48
CA HIS A 305 9.28 10.87 22.57
C HIS A 305 8.68 11.30 23.93
N HIS A 306 7.49 10.82 24.25
CA HIS A 306 6.72 11.25 25.43
C HIS A 306 7.37 10.89 26.77
N GLY A 307 8.26 9.89 26.82
CA GLY A 307 8.98 9.53 28.06
C GLY A 307 8.06 9.21 29.25
N GLN A 308 6.88 8.63 28.98
CA GLN A 308 5.82 8.33 29.96
C GLN A 308 5.16 9.56 30.63
N ARG A 309 5.37 10.77 30.09
CA ARG A 309 4.73 11.98 30.61
C ARG A 309 3.24 12.02 30.22
N PRO A 310 2.29 12.04 31.18
CA PRO A 310 0.85 11.94 30.89
C PRO A 310 0.32 13.04 29.98
N GLU A 311 0.82 14.28 30.11
CA GLU A 311 0.42 15.42 29.30
C GLU A 311 0.80 15.23 27.83
N ILE A 312 2.03 14.74 27.56
CA ILE A 312 2.50 14.49 26.19
C ILE A 312 1.78 13.28 25.58
N ILE A 313 1.51 12.24 26.37
CA ILE A 313 0.69 11.10 25.94
C ILE A 313 -0.71 11.56 25.53
N LYS A 314 -1.31 12.50 26.28
CA LYS A 314 -2.63 13.03 25.95
C LYS A 314 -2.63 13.74 24.60
N GLU A 315 -1.60 14.54 24.29
CA GLU A 315 -1.48 15.19 22.97
C GLU A 315 -1.25 14.15 21.85
N LEU A 316 -0.39 13.15 22.09
CA LEU A 316 -0.14 12.06 21.15
C LEU A 316 -1.44 11.31 20.80
N ALA A 317 -2.25 11.00 21.82
CA ALA A 317 -3.51 10.31 21.66
C ALA A 317 -4.51 11.08 20.78
N ILE A 318 -4.46 12.42 20.73
CA ILE A 318 -5.30 13.23 19.82
C ILE A 318 -4.96 12.91 18.36
N ILE A 319 -3.67 12.89 18.01
CA ILE A 319 -3.22 12.60 16.63
C ILE A 319 -3.50 11.14 16.26
N GLU A 320 -3.19 10.20 17.16
CA GLU A 320 -3.42 8.77 16.89
C GLU A 320 -4.92 8.46 16.72
N THR A 321 -5.78 9.08 17.55
CA THR A 321 -7.24 8.97 17.39
C THR A 321 -7.71 9.58 16.08
N PHE A 322 -7.11 10.70 15.65
CA PHE A 322 -7.40 11.28 14.33
C PHE A 322 -7.02 10.33 13.19
N TYR A 323 -5.84 9.71 13.22
CA TYR A 323 -5.45 8.73 12.19
C TYR A 323 -6.43 7.57 12.08
N ILE A 324 -6.90 7.07 13.22
CA ILE A 324 -7.87 5.97 13.23
C ILE A 324 -9.25 6.43 12.77
N LYS A 325 -9.69 7.66 13.12
CA LYS A 325 -10.91 8.26 12.57
C LYS A 325 -10.86 8.35 11.04
N GLN A 326 -9.71 8.76 10.49
CA GLN A 326 -9.53 8.83 9.04
C GLN A 326 -9.49 7.43 8.40
N LEU A 327 -8.90 6.43 9.07
CA LEU A 327 -8.95 5.03 8.63
C LEU A 327 -10.39 4.51 8.61
N ALA A 328 -11.18 4.76 9.65
CA ALA A 328 -12.59 4.39 9.71
C ALA A 328 -13.37 5.00 8.53
N ARG A 329 -13.20 6.31 8.26
CA ARG A 329 -13.80 6.97 7.09
C ARG A 329 -13.38 6.32 5.76
N PHE A 330 -12.12 5.90 5.64
CA PHE A 330 -11.63 5.21 4.45
C PHE A 330 -12.26 3.82 4.29
N LEU A 331 -12.36 3.02 5.36
CA LEU A 331 -13.05 1.73 5.33
C LEU A 331 -14.53 1.87 4.97
N GLN A 332 -15.22 2.88 5.53
CA GLN A 332 -16.59 3.20 5.17
C GLN A 332 -16.70 3.57 3.69
N SER A 333 -15.78 4.39 3.18
CA SER A 333 -15.76 4.77 1.76
C SER A 333 -15.52 3.58 0.83
N LEU A 334 -14.67 2.61 1.22
CA LEU A 334 -14.50 1.35 0.48
C LEU A 334 -15.76 0.46 0.55
N LYS A 335 -16.51 0.50 1.66
CA LYS A 335 -17.77 -0.24 1.83
C LYS A 335 -18.89 0.36 0.95
N ASP A 336 -18.94 1.68 0.86
CA ASP A 336 -19.98 2.41 0.11
C ASP A 336 -19.68 2.51 -1.40
N THR A 337 -18.43 2.28 -1.79
CA THR A 337 -18.02 2.37 -3.19
C THR A 337 -18.06 1.00 -3.86
N PRO A 338 -18.92 0.81 -4.89
CA PRO A 338 -18.96 -0.45 -5.63
C PRO A 338 -17.75 -0.60 -6.57
N ASP A 339 -17.34 -1.84 -6.77
CA ASP A 339 -16.38 -2.26 -7.78
C ASP A 339 -17.04 -2.41 -9.16
N SER A 340 -16.27 -2.87 -10.16
CA SER A 340 -16.76 -3.08 -11.53
C SER A 340 -17.87 -4.14 -11.66
N HIS A 341 -18.12 -4.91 -10.61
CA HIS A 341 -19.15 -5.95 -10.55
C HIS A 341 -20.30 -5.57 -9.59
N GLY A 342 -20.30 -4.33 -9.07
CA GLY A 342 -21.33 -3.84 -8.16
C GLY A 342 -21.16 -4.25 -6.70
N LYS A 343 -20.07 -4.92 -6.33
CA LYS A 343 -19.78 -5.31 -4.94
C LYS A 343 -18.99 -4.23 -4.21
N PRO A 344 -19.14 -4.06 -2.89
CA PRO A 344 -18.30 -3.14 -2.11
C PRO A 344 -16.80 -3.36 -2.38
N LEU A 345 -16.04 -2.29 -2.63
CA LEU A 345 -14.59 -2.37 -2.82
C LEU A 345 -13.88 -3.01 -1.61
N LEU A 346 -14.41 -2.81 -0.40
CA LEU A 346 -13.88 -3.38 0.84
C LEU A 346 -13.79 -4.92 0.79
N GLU A 347 -14.72 -5.61 0.13
CA GLU A 347 -14.69 -7.08 0.02
C GLU A 347 -13.50 -7.58 -0.81
N SER A 348 -13.05 -6.79 -1.78
CA SER A 348 -11.98 -7.15 -2.72
C SER A 348 -10.63 -6.48 -2.40
N THR A 349 -10.57 -5.70 -1.32
CA THR A 349 -9.41 -4.91 -0.91
C THR A 349 -8.95 -5.31 0.48
N ILE A 350 -7.75 -5.86 0.58
CA ILE A 350 -7.07 -6.08 1.86
C ILE A 350 -6.46 -4.76 2.30
N VAL A 351 -6.82 -4.29 3.49
CA VAL A 351 -6.25 -3.10 4.11
C VAL A 351 -5.41 -3.52 5.31
N LEU A 352 -4.10 -3.36 5.22
CA LEU A 352 -3.15 -3.53 6.32
C LEU A 352 -2.86 -2.16 6.92
N PHE A 353 -3.21 -1.96 8.18
CA PHE A 353 -2.81 -0.80 8.96
C PHE A 353 -1.73 -1.20 9.97
N GLY A 354 -0.68 -0.39 10.12
CA GLY A 354 0.22 -0.54 11.24
C GLY A 354 1.52 0.23 11.16
N SER A 355 2.57 -0.30 11.78
CA SER A 355 3.89 0.33 11.81
C SER A 355 4.99 -0.71 11.92
N GLY A 356 6.19 -0.35 11.44
CA GLY A 356 7.41 -1.11 11.73
C GLY A 356 7.91 -0.92 13.18
N MET A 357 7.26 -0.07 13.97
CA MET A 357 7.52 0.13 15.40
C MET A 357 6.31 -0.22 16.26
N GLY A 358 6.53 -0.92 17.37
CA GLY A 358 5.50 -1.33 18.31
C GLY A 358 5.04 -0.23 19.27
N ASN A 359 5.98 0.59 19.72
CA ASN A 359 5.74 1.60 20.73
C ASN A 359 6.32 2.94 20.26
N ALA A 360 5.47 3.98 20.35
CA ALA A 360 5.81 5.35 19.98
C ALA A 360 7.11 5.87 20.63
N SER A 361 7.38 5.53 21.88
CA SER A 361 8.51 6.06 22.65
C SER A 361 9.76 5.20 22.60
N THR A 362 9.63 3.88 22.73
CA THR A 362 10.81 3.00 22.75
C THR A 362 11.30 2.62 21.35
N HIS A 363 10.51 2.91 20.30
CA HIS A 363 10.82 2.59 18.89
C HIS A 363 11.29 1.14 18.69
N SER A 364 10.62 0.17 19.31
CA SER A 364 10.95 -1.25 19.19
C SER A 364 10.31 -1.89 17.96
N SER A 365 10.96 -2.86 17.33
CA SER A 365 10.39 -3.76 16.31
C SER A 365 9.40 -4.82 16.84
N ARG A 366 9.02 -4.72 18.12
CA ARG A 366 8.26 -5.74 18.87
C ARG A 366 6.87 -5.26 19.21
N ASN A 367 5.90 -6.18 19.21
CA ASN A 367 4.49 -5.93 19.45
C ASN A 367 3.99 -4.78 18.58
N LEU A 368 4.11 -4.96 17.26
CA LEU A 368 3.75 -3.99 16.24
C LEU A 368 2.23 -3.72 16.28
N PRO A 369 1.76 -2.47 16.12
CA PRO A 369 0.33 -2.14 16.14
C PRO A 369 -0.29 -2.55 14.80
N ILE A 370 -0.68 -3.82 14.67
CA ILE A 370 -1.15 -4.38 13.41
C ILE A 370 -2.65 -4.59 13.41
N MET A 371 -3.30 -4.10 12.35
CA MET A 371 -4.71 -4.32 12.06
C MET A 371 -4.88 -4.71 10.59
N LEU A 372 -5.71 -5.72 10.35
CA LEU A 372 -6.09 -6.15 9.02
C LEU A 372 -7.58 -5.91 8.82
N ALA A 373 -7.98 -5.41 7.65
CA ALA A 373 -9.38 -5.17 7.31
C ALA A 373 -9.71 -5.54 5.87
N GLY A 374 -10.98 -5.82 5.59
CA GLY A 374 -11.46 -6.11 4.25
C GLY A 374 -10.89 -7.39 3.62
N GLY A 375 -11.01 -7.54 2.30
CA GLY A 375 -10.50 -8.73 1.59
C GLY A 375 -11.26 -10.03 1.91
N ASN A 376 -12.41 -9.91 2.58
CA ASN A 376 -13.30 -11.02 2.90
C ASN A 376 -12.63 -12.11 3.79
N PHE A 377 -11.71 -11.71 4.67
CA PHE A 377 -11.20 -12.58 5.73
C PHE A 377 -12.24 -12.80 6.85
N ARG A 378 -12.03 -13.82 7.69
CA ARG A 378 -12.74 -14.01 8.96
C ARG A 378 -12.29 -12.97 9.98
N HIS A 379 -12.98 -11.85 9.99
CA HIS A 379 -12.73 -10.71 10.88
C HIS A 379 -13.54 -10.78 12.19
N GLY A 380 -13.46 -9.73 13.01
CA GLY A 380 -14.24 -9.57 14.23
C GLY A 380 -13.55 -10.08 15.50
N SER A 381 -12.24 -10.38 15.43
CA SER A 381 -11.48 -10.95 16.55
C SER A 381 -10.19 -10.19 16.84
N HIS A 382 -9.76 -10.23 18.10
CA HIS A 382 -8.41 -9.90 18.53
C HIS A 382 -7.61 -11.18 18.79
N HIS A 383 -6.44 -11.30 18.14
CA HIS A 383 -5.52 -12.41 18.35
C HIS A 383 -4.26 -11.94 19.06
N GLN A 384 -3.88 -12.63 20.14
CA GLN A 384 -2.63 -12.38 20.84
C GLN A 384 -1.73 -13.61 20.75
N PHE A 385 -0.54 -13.44 20.18
CA PHE A 385 0.42 -14.54 20.07
C PHE A 385 1.26 -14.68 21.34
N GLN A 386 1.64 -15.92 21.65
CA GLN A 386 2.60 -16.18 22.72
C GLN A 386 3.97 -15.62 22.33
N ARG A 387 4.70 -15.11 23.32
CA ARG A 387 6.09 -14.65 23.14
C ARG A 387 7.05 -15.72 23.63
N ALA A 388 8.09 -16.00 22.85
CA ALA A 388 9.16 -16.89 23.24
C ALA A 388 10.41 -16.04 23.55
N GLY A 389 10.62 -15.75 24.84
CA GLY A 389 11.70 -14.86 25.25
C GLY A 389 11.48 -13.43 24.75
N TYR A 390 12.46 -12.90 24.02
CA TYR A 390 12.42 -11.51 23.55
C TYR A 390 11.59 -11.29 22.29
N ASP A 391 11.43 -12.30 21.44
CA ASP A 391 10.77 -12.18 20.13
C ASP A 391 9.36 -12.80 20.15
N GLY A 392 8.43 -12.11 19.49
CA GLY A 392 7.07 -12.57 19.19
C GLY A 392 6.98 -13.32 17.86
N ARG A 393 5.75 -13.58 17.41
CA ARG A 393 5.51 -14.23 16.11
C ARG A 393 5.90 -13.28 14.96
N PRO A 394 6.59 -13.73 13.90
CA PRO A 394 6.95 -12.86 12.79
C PRO A 394 5.70 -12.25 12.11
N LEU A 395 5.68 -10.92 11.94
CA LEU A 395 4.66 -10.23 11.15
C LEU A 395 4.63 -10.73 9.70
N SER A 396 5.76 -11.21 9.19
CA SER A 396 5.88 -11.82 7.87
C SER A 396 4.98 -13.05 7.69
N ASP A 397 4.55 -13.75 8.74
CA ASP A 397 3.55 -14.83 8.64
C ASP A 397 2.19 -14.28 8.16
N LEU A 398 1.80 -13.08 8.60
CA LEU A 398 0.61 -12.40 8.09
C LEU A 398 0.79 -12.03 6.60
N PHE A 399 2.00 -11.67 6.18
CA PHE A 399 2.27 -11.35 4.77
C PHE A 399 2.07 -12.57 3.86
N VAL A 400 2.47 -13.77 4.31
CA VAL A 400 2.20 -15.02 3.58
C VAL A 400 0.68 -15.24 3.43
N THR A 401 -0.08 -15.06 4.50
CA THR A 401 -1.55 -15.14 4.48
C THR A 401 -2.18 -14.16 3.49
N ILE A 402 -1.70 -12.91 3.48
CA ILE A 402 -2.14 -11.87 2.55
C ILE A 402 -1.83 -12.25 1.10
N LEU A 403 -0.61 -12.74 0.83
CA LEU A 403 -0.20 -13.18 -0.51
C LEU A 403 -1.10 -14.28 -1.03
N GLN A 404 -1.35 -15.31 -0.22
CA GLN A 404 -2.20 -16.44 -0.60
C GLN A 404 -3.65 -16.00 -0.81
N ARG A 405 -4.18 -15.08 0.03
CA ARG A 405 -5.51 -14.49 -0.17
C ARG A 405 -5.64 -13.70 -1.49
N LEU A 406 -4.54 -13.11 -1.96
CA LEU A 406 -4.45 -12.42 -3.24
C LEU A 406 -4.19 -13.37 -4.43
N GLY A 407 -4.20 -14.69 -4.19
CA GLY A 407 -3.93 -15.70 -5.22
C GLY A 407 -2.45 -15.82 -5.60
N VAL A 408 -1.54 -15.34 -4.75
CA VAL A 408 -0.09 -15.51 -4.92
C VAL A 408 0.37 -16.65 -4.02
N GLU A 409 0.46 -17.84 -4.60
CA GLU A 409 0.89 -19.06 -3.89
C GLU A 409 2.39 -18.94 -3.53
N LYS A 410 2.65 -18.65 -2.25
CA LYS A 410 3.99 -18.56 -1.69
C LYS A 410 3.95 -19.14 -0.27
N GLU A 411 4.92 -19.97 0.06
CA GLU A 411 5.04 -20.59 1.39
C GLU A 411 5.88 -19.73 2.36
N GLN A 412 6.71 -18.84 1.82
CA GLN A 412 7.59 -17.98 2.63
C GLN A 412 7.76 -16.61 1.99
N PHE A 413 7.62 -15.56 2.77
CA PHE A 413 8.01 -14.19 2.43
C PHE A 413 8.84 -13.57 3.55
N ALA A 414 9.92 -12.86 3.21
CA ALA A 414 10.83 -12.26 4.18
C ALA A 414 11.28 -13.26 5.28
N THR A 415 11.10 -12.91 6.55
CA THR A 415 11.48 -13.71 7.73
C THR A 415 10.40 -14.68 8.22
N SER A 416 9.36 -14.93 7.43
CA SER A 416 8.24 -15.78 7.87
C SER A 416 8.68 -17.20 8.19
N THR A 417 7.97 -17.77 9.15
CA THR A 417 8.10 -19.16 9.62
C THR A 417 6.84 -19.97 9.37
N GLY A 418 5.75 -19.33 8.92
CA GLY A 418 4.50 -19.97 8.52
C GLY A 418 3.51 -18.94 7.97
N ASP A 419 2.22 -19.19 8.21
CA ASP A 419 1.10 -18.31 7.86
C ASP A 419 0.08 -18.23 9.01
N LEU A 420 -0.98 -17.46 8.84
CA LEU A 420 -2.09 -17.23 9.77
C LEU A 420 -3.43 -17.68 9.18
N ASN A 421 -3.43 -18.59 8.21
CA ASN A 421 -4.63 -19.00 7.48
C ASN A 421 -5.69 -19.60 8.41
N GLU A 422 -5.26 -20.38 9.40
CA GLU A 422 -6.12 -21.00 10.42
C GLU A 422 -6.97 -19.98 11.18
N LEU A 423 -6.50 -18.74 11.29
CA LEU A 423 -7.21 -17.65 11.94
C LEU A 423 -8.12 -16.90 10.94
N LEU A 424 -7.61 -16.63 9.74
CA LEU A 424 -8.16 -15.60 8.85
C LEU A 424 -8.96 -16.13 7.64
N ILE A 425 -8.73 -17.36 7.18
CA ILE A 425 -9.34 -17.94 5.96
C ILE A 425 -10.17 -19.14 6.34
#